data_AF-A0A1Y2WJG9-F1
#
_entry.id   AF-A0A1Y2WJG9-F1
#
_cell.length_a   1.000
_cell.length_b   1.000
_cell.length_c   1.000
_cell.angle_alpha   90.00
_cell.angle_beta   90.00
_cell.angle_gamma   90.00
#
_symmetry.space_group_name_H-M   'P 1'
#
loop_
_entity.id
_entity.type
_entity.pdbx_description
1 polymer ?
#
loop_
_entity_poly.entity_id
_entity_poly.type
_entity_poly.pdbx_seq_one_letter_code
_entity_poly.pdbx_strand_id
1 'polypeptide(L)'
;MSAASDDEFPCYLRAYFPCRIDYTKFILGEDSHDLRFTVTLDPVPRKNPLMVIYDGPTDDGDTLVTISKPKDHLGKLSTTIQVSDIATVLSNRFDDIHRLYKFSLKVGGSRREKFEWRPSEGKEVQEMFRHAKGYKLVRLKSVGPGAGKGGKRKDRQLDETSDGKEVVAVWATKKSLVPSNLRMDVKPFKFELRASGKSGELGSEFGYFALATALRIWSYKALGITGFRITD
;
A
#
# COMPACT_ATOMS: atom_id res chain seq x y z
N MET A 1 -26.92 1.09 23.51
CA MET A 1 -25.61 0.67 22.95
C MET A 1 -25.74 0.86 21.45
N SER A 2 -25.17 1.95 20.91
CA SER A 2 -25.31 2.31 19.50
C SER A 2 -24.36 1.47 18.67
N ALA A 3 -24.86 0.86 17.61
CA ALA A 3 -24.11 0.11 16.61
C ALA A 3 -22.96 0.96 16.05
N ALA A 4 -21.78 0.37 15.93
CA ALA A 4 -20.67 0.95 15.17
C ALA A 4 -21.11 1.08 13.71
N SER A 5 -20.87 2.23 13.10
CA SER A 5 -21.16 2.51 11.70
C SER A 5 -20.32 1.60 10.79
N ASP A 6 -20.98 0.77 9.99
CA ASP A 6 -20.41 -0.25 9.09
C ASP A 6 -19.71 0.30 7.81
N ASP A 7 -19.45 1.62 7.71
CA ASP A 7 -18.96 2.26 6.46
C ASP A 7 -17.53 2.83 6.53
N GLU A 8 -16.78 2.61 7.62
CA GLU A 8 -15.44 3.17 7.77
C GLU A 8 -14.33 2.19 7.34
N PHE A 9 -13.37 2.68 6.55
CA PHE A 9 -12.25 1.87 6.08
C PHE A 9 -11.36 1.38 7.25
N PRO A 10 -11.00 0.08 7.31
CA PRO A 10 -10.19 -0.47 8.41
C PRO A 10 -8.83 0.21 8.57
N CYS A 11 -8.47 0.58 9.80
CA CYS A 11 -7.19 1.24 10.07
C CYS A 11 -5.99 0.29 9.97
N TYR A 12 -6.21 -1.01 10.12
CA TYR A 12 -5.17 -2.03 10.10
C TYR A 12 -5.63 -3.24 9.31
N LEU A 13 -4.77 -3.77 8.45
CA LEU A 13 -5.08 -4.93 7.63
C LEU A 13 -3.90 -5.89 7.56
N ARG A 14 -4.22 -7.18 7.54
CA ARG A 14 -3.26 -8.26 7.33
C ARG A 14 -3.72 -9.16 6.19
N ALA A 15 -2.77 -9.63 5.38
CA ALA A 15 -3.04 -10.64 4.36
C ALA A 15 -3.06 -12.07 4.92
N TYR A 16 -4.09 -12.79 4.52
CA TYR A 16 -4.34 -14.21 4.77
C TYR A 16 -4.39 -14.94 3.43
N PHE A 17 -3.66 -16.05 3.32
CA PHE A 17 -3.54 -16.84 2.10
C PHE A 17 -4.26 -18.17 2.33
N PRO A 18 -5.48 -18.35 1.79
CA PRO A 18 -6.23 -19.60 1.94
C PRO A 18 -5.46 -20.78 1.36
N CYS A 19 -4.77 -20.57 0.23
CA CYS A 19 -3.89 -21.54 -0.40
C CYS A 19 -2.44 -21.06 -0.28
N ARG A 20 -1.53 -21.94 0.16
CA ARG A 20 -0.09 -21.61 0.26
C ARG A 20 0.64 -21.62 -1.09
N ILE A 21 0.03 -22.24 -2.10
CA ILE A 21 0.61 -22.41 -3.45
C ILE A 21 0.09 -21.33 -4.39
N ASP A 22 -1.17 -20.91 -4.23
CA ASP A 22 -1.76 -19.81 -4.98
C ASP A 22 -1.63 -18.49 -4.20
N TYR A 23 -0.67 -17.68 -4.60
CA TYR A 23 -0.42 -16.34 -4.08
C TYR A 23 -1.09 -15.24 -4.91
N THR A 24 -1.86 -15.63 -5.93
CA THR A 24 -2.58 -14.70 -6.79
C THR A 24 -3.94 -14.32 -6.20
N LYS A 25 -4.44 -15.07 -5.22
CA LYS A 25 -5.65 -14.74 -4.47
C LYS A 25 -5.38 -14.77 -2.97
N PHE A 26 -5.78 -13.70 -2.26
CA PHE A 26 -5.65 -13.62 -0.81
C PHE A 26 -6.71 -12.69 -0.23
N ILE A 27 -6.93 -12.81 1.08
CA ILE A 27 -7.96 -12.08 1.81
C ILE A 27 -7.28 -11.14 2.80
N LEU A 28 -7.81 -9.94 2.95
CA LEU A 28 -7.39 -8.93 3.91
C LEU A 28 -8.40 -8.82 5.03
N GLY A 29 -7.92 -8.73 6.26
CA GLY A 29 -8.74 -8.55 7.44
C GLY A 29 -7.94 -7.97 8.60
N GLU A 30 -8.61 -7.42 9.61
CA GLU A 30 -7.94 -6.96 10.83
C GLU A 30 -7.36 -8.16 11.60
N ASP A 31 -8.16 -9.22 11.70
CA ASP A 31 -7.79 -10.53 12.22
C ASP A 31 -8.36 -11.67 11.35
N SER A 32 -8.25 -12.92 11.81
CA SER A 32 -8.70 -14.10 11.05
C SER A 32 -10.22 -14.32 11.08
N HIS A 33 -10.94 -13.63 11.95
CA HIS A 33 -12.39 -13.70 12.11
C HIS A 33 -13.08 -12.48 11.48
N ASP A 34 -12.37 -11.36 11.32
CA ASP A 34 -12.84 -10.17 10.60
C ASP A 34 -12.15 -10.01 9.23
N LEU A 35 -12.59 -10.81 8.27
CA LEU A 35 -12.11 -10.79 6.88
C LEU A 35 -12.97 -9.82 6.04
N ARG A 36 -12.32 -8.77 5.49
CA ARG A 36 -13.00 -7.63 4.89
C ARG A 36 -12.89 -7.55 3.38
N PHE A 37 -11.73 -7.85 2.80
CA PHE A 37 -11.51 -7.63 1.36
C PHE A 37 -10.83 -8.82 0.71
N THR A 38 -11.29 -9.17 -0.49
CA THR A 38 -10.60 -10.17 -1.32
C THR A 38 -9.76 -9.48 -2.36
N VAL A 39 -8.51 -9.90 -2.49
CA VAL A 39 -7.58 -9.39 -3.50
C VAL A 39 -7.27 -10.50 -4.48
N THR A 40 -7.49 -10.21 -5.76
CA THR A 40 -7.00 -11.04 -6.86
C THR A 40 -5.94 -10.31 -7.64
N LEU A 41 -4.89 -11.03 -8.00
CA LEU A 41 -3.80 -10.63 -8.88
C LEU A 41 -3.98 -11.44 -10.15
N ASP A 42 -3.95 -10.81 -11.31
CA ASP A 42 -3.97 -11.55 -12.56
C ASP A 42 -2.53 -11.92 -12.95
N PRO A 43 -2.14 -13.21 -12.90
CA PRO A 43 -0.82 -13.64 -13.33
C PRO A 43 -0.68 -13.60 -14.85
N VAL A 44 -1.78 -13.51 -15.61
CA VAL A 44 -1.77 -13.62 -17.07
C VAL A 44 -1.28 -12.30 -17.68
N PRO A 45 -0.18 -12.30 -18.47
CA PRO A 45 0.44 -11.07 -18.98
C PRO A 45 -0.45 -10.21 -19.90
N ARG A 46 -1.52 -10.75 -20.47
CA ARG A 46 -2.35 -10.04 -21.49
C ARG A 46 -3.65 -9.42 -20.98
N LYS A 47 -4.18 -9.85 -19.83
CA LYS A 47 -5.48 -9.39 -19.34
C LYS A 47 -5.34 -8.19 -18.40
N ASN A 48 -6.19 -7.18 -18.54
CA ASN A 48 -6.36 -6.11 -17.55
C ASN A 48 -7.68 -6.35 -16.84
N PRO A 49 -7.82 -5.96 -15.55
CA PRO A 49 -6.83 -5.30 -14.69
C PRO A 49 -5.70 -6.23 -14.17
N LEU A 50 -4.63 -5.65 -13.60
CA LEU A 50 -3.52 -6.39 -12.96
C LEU A 50 -3.92 -6.90 -11.57
N MET A 51 -4.69 -6.11 -10.83
CA MET A 51 -5.15 -6.44 -9.49
C MET A 51 -6.56 -5.88 -9.30
N VAL A 52 -7.40 -6.63 -8.60
CA VAL A 52 -8.75 -6.22 -8.19
C VAL A 52 -8.89 -6.43 -6.69
N ILE A 53 -9.55 -5.49 -6.02
CA ILE A 53 -9.97 -5.60 -4.62
C ILE A 53 -11.49 -5.63 -4.60
N TYR A 54 -12.04 -6.69 -4.03
CA TYR A 54 -13.48 -6.90 -3.85
C TYR A 54 -13.87 -6.64 -2.41
N ASP A 55 -15.11 -6.22 -2.22
CA ASP A 55 -15.75 -6.16 -0.92
C ASP A 55 -16.10 -7.56 -0.42
N GLY A 56 -15.77 -7.86 0.83
CA GLY A 56 -16.01 -9.14 1.47
C GLY A 56 -14.91 -10.20 1.28
N PRO A 57 -15.10 -11.38 1.91
CA PRO A 57 -14.11 -12.46 1.97
C PRO A 57 -14.08 -13.35 0.71
N THR A 58 -14.90 -13.04 -0.30
CA THR A 58 -14.92 -13.72 -1.61
C THR A 58 -14.75 -12.72 -2.76
N ASP A 59 -14.49 -13.21 -3.96
CA ASP A 59 -14.42 -12.43 -5.21
C ASP A 59 -15.78 -12.30 -5.92
N ASP A 60 -16.86 -12.67 -5.24
CA ASP A 60 -18.24 -12.50 -5.72
C ASP A 60 -18.87 -11.16 -5.29
N GLY A 61 -18.18 -10.42 -4.40
CA GLY A 61 -18.62 -9.11 -3.92
C GLY A 61 -18.34 -7.98 -4.91
N ASP A 62 -18.74 -6.77 -4.54
CA ASP A 62 -18.58 -5.59 -5.39
C ASP A 62 -17.10 -5.24 -5.59
N THR A 63 -16.77 -4.79 -6.82
CA THR A 63 -15.41 -4.33 -7.12
C THR A 63 -15.18 -2.95 -6.52
N LEU A 64 -14.35 -2.88 -5.47
CA LEU A 64 -13.99 -1.63 -4.79
C LEU A 64 -12.86 -0.91 -5.52
N VAL A 65 -11.84 -1.66 -5.94
CA VAL A 65 -10.62 -1.10 -6.54
C VAL A 65 -10.17 -1.92 -7.73
N THR A 66 -9.80 -1.24 -8.82
CA THR A 66 -9.05 -1.87 -9.91
C THR A 66 -7.71 -1.17 -10.12
N ILE A 67 -6.67 -1.98 -10.35
CA ILE A 67 -5.32 -1.50 -10.64
C ILE A 67 -4.94 -1.98 -12.03
N SER A 68 -4.69 -1.03 -12.93
CA SER A 68 -4.29 -1.34 -14.30
C SER A 68 -2.89 -1.96 -14.35
N LYS A 69 -2.54 -2.61 -15.47
CA LYS A 69 -1.12 -2.84 -15.73
C LYS A 69 -0.37 -1.51 -15.84
N PRO A 70 0.89 -1.49 -15.42
CA PRO A 70 1.73 -0.32 -15.62
C PRO A 70 1.90 -0.04 -17.12
N LYS A 71 1.93 1.24 -17.48
CA LYS A 71 2.33 1.74 -18.80
C LYS A 71 3.72 2.33 -18.68
N ASP A 72 4.60 2.00 -19.62
CA ASP A 72 5.91 2.63 -19.75
C ASP A 72 5.83 3.76 -20.77
N HIS A 73 6.38 4.90 -20.41
CA HIS A 73 6.56 6.03 -21.32
C HIS A 73 7.88 6.71 -20.98
N LEU A 74 8.90 6.49 -21.83
CA LEU A 74 10.24 7.07 -21.66
C LEU A 74 10.88 6.72 -20.30
N GLY A 75 10.81 5.46 -19.88
CA GLY A 75 11.39 4.97 -18.62
C GLY A 75 10.60 5.36 -17.37
N LYS A 76 9.41 5.95 -17.54
CA LYS A 76 8.49 6.30 -16.45
C LYS A 76 7.35 5.30 -16.43
N LEU A 77 7.34 4.46 -15.40
CA LEU A 77 6.26 3.52 -15.18
C LEU A 77 5.11 4.21 -14.45
N SER A 78 3.92 4.13 -15.02
CA SER A 78 2.70 4.69 -14.43
C SER A 78 1.63 3.60 -14.33
N THR A 79 0.95 3.52 -13.20
CA THR A 79 -0.15 2.57 -12.98
C THR A 79 -1.40 3.35 -12.63
N THR A 80 -2.52 3.08 -13.30
CA THR A 80 -3.80 3.70 -12.96
C THR A 80 -4.46 2.88 -11.87
N ILE A 81 -4.96 3.56 -10.84
CA ILE A 81 -5.73 2.98 -9.75
C ILE A 81 -7.09 3.66 -9.77
N GLN A 82 -8.14 2.86 -9.87
CA GLN A 82 -9.53 3.30 -9.83
C GLN A 82 -10.13 2.81 -8.52
N VAL A 83 -10.73 3.72 -7.74
CA VAL A 83 -11.53 3.43 -6.56
C VAL A 83 -12.89 4.05 -6.80
N SER A 84 -13.94 3.24 -6.91
CA SER A 84 -15.28 3.70 -7.34
C SER A 84 -15.17 4.57 -8.61
N ASP A 85 -15.65 5.82 -8.59
CA ASP A 85 -15.59 6.75 -9.73
C ASP A 85 -14.30 7.61 -9.78
N ILE A 86 -13.39 7.44 -8.81
CA ILE A 86 -12.19 8.25 -8.68
C ILE A 86 -10.98 7.50 -9.26
N ALA A 87 -10.27 8.15 -10.18
CA ALA A 87 -9.01 7.66 -10.73
C ALA A 87 -7.82 8.42 -10.16
N THR A 88 -6.73 7.71 -9.84
CA THR A 88 -5.40 8.30 -9.65
C THR A 88 -4.33 7.52 -10.42
N VAL A 89 -3.16 8.15 -10.57
CA VAL A 89 -2.00 7.56 -11.22
C VAL A 89 -0.88 7.43 -10.20
N LEU A 90 -0.50 6.18 -9.93
CA LEU A 90 0.73 5.85 -9.24
C LEU A 90 1.90 5.93 -10.22
N SER A 91 2.70 6.97 -10.05
CA SER A 91 3.94 7.18 -10.77
C SER A 91 5.08 6.48 -10.03
N ASN A 92 5.80 5.62 -10.74
CA ASN A 92 7.09 5.09 -10.31
C ASN A 92 8.18 5.74 -11.17
N ARG A 93 9.02 6.56 -10.54
CA ARG A 93 10.26 7.03 -11.16
C ARG A 93 11.45 6.29 -10.55
N PHE A 94 12.30 5.80 -11.43
CA PHE A 94 13.68 5.50 -11.09
C PHE A 94 14.38 6.85 -10.92
N ASP A 95 14.68 7.22 -9.69
CA ASP A 95 15.78 8.16 -9.45
C ASP A 95 17.04 7.31 -9.32
N ASP A 96 18.19 7.83 -9.73
CA ASP A 96 19.45 7.09 -10.00
C ASP A 96 19.98 6.20 -8.84
N ILE A 97 19.33 6.22 -7.68
CA ILE A 97 19.69 5.44 -6.49
C ILE A 97 18.47 4.76 -5.83
N HIS A 98 17.23 5.26 -6.00
CA HIS A 98 16.04 4.77 -5.28
C HIS A 98 14.75 4.82 -6.13
N ARG A 99 13.86 3.84 -5.93
CA ARG A 99 12.51 3.84 -6.53
C ARG A 99 11.58 4.67 -5.68
N LEU A 100 11.10 5.77 -6.25
CA LEU A 100 10.12 6.65 -5.63
C LEU A 100 8.74 6.37 -6.22
N TYR A 101 7.80 5.98 -5.36
CA TYR A 101 6.41 5.78 -5.76
C TYR A 101 5.60 6.98 -5.29
N LYS A 102 5.16 7.82 -6.23
CA LYS A 102 4.44 9.06 -5.97
C LYS A 102 3.05 9.00 -6.60
N PHE A 103 2.08 9.58 -5.93
CA PHE A 103 0.76 9.82 -6.50
C PHE A 103 0.17 11.12 -5.98
N SER A 104 -0.93 11.55 -6.58
CA SER A 104 -1.65 12.73 -6.13
C SER A 104 -3.13 12.42 -6.03
N LEU A 105 -3.75 12.80 -4.92
CA LEU A 105 -5.15 12.49 -4.64
C LEU A 105 -5.88 13.76 -4.22
N LYS A 106 -7.15 13.87 -4.58
CA LYS A 106 -8.04 14.87 -3.98
C LYS A 106 -8.49 14.32 -2.62
N VAL A 107 -8.24 15.07 -1.56
CA VAL A 107 -8.54 14.70 -0.17
C VAL A 107 -9.35 15.83 0.48
N GLY A 108 -10.13 15.50 1.51
CA GLY A 108 -10.94 16.49 2.25
C GLY A 108 -11.90 17.27 1.34
N GLY A 109 -12.54 16.60 0.38
CA GLY A 109 -13.56 17.15 -0.52
C GLY A 109 -13.05 17.87 -1.78
N SER A 110 -11.86 18.47 -1.79
CA SER A 110 -11.36 19.16 -3.01
C SER A 110 -9.85 19.37 -3.12
N ARG A 111 -9.11 19.30 -2.01
CA ARG A 111 -7.69 19.66 -1.96
C ARG A 111 -6.85 18.58 -2.63
N ARG A 112 -6.13 18.91 -3.70
CA ARG A 112 -5.18 17.97 -4.32
C ARG A 112 -3.85 17.96 -3.57
N GLU A 113 -3.51 16.81 -3.01
CA GLU A 113 -2.28 16.57 -2.26
C GLU A 113 -1.37 15.55 -2.94
N LYS A 114 -0.08 15.57 -2.57
CA LYS A 114 0.94 14.67 -3.11
C LYS A 114 1.45 13.75 -2.02
N PHE A 115 1.56 12.47 -2.35
CA PHE A 115 2.03 11.45 -1.44
C PHE A 115 3.19 10.67 -2.04
N GLU A 116 4.03 10.11 -1.18
CA GLU A 116 5.21 9.34 -1.58
C GLU A 116 5.43 8.14 -0.67
N TRP A 117 5.48 6.94 -1.23
CA TRP A 117 5.99 5.78 -0.50
C TRP A 117 7.51 5.80 -0.47
N ARG A 118 8.07 5.84 0.74
CA ARG A 118 9.51 5.78 0.99
C ARG A 118 9.88 4.45 1.64
N PRO A 119 10.95 3.77 1.20
CA PRO A 119 11.46 2.60 1.89
C PRO A 119 11.75 2.93 3.36
N SER A 120 11.38 2.04 4.28
CA SER A 120 11.67 2.21 5.70
C SER A 120 12.03 0.89 6.37
N GLU A 121 12.98 0.98 7.28
CA GLU A 121 13.30 -0.02 8.31
C GLU A 121 13.14 0.62 9.71
N GLY A 122 12.36 1.70 9.78
CA GLY A 122 12.11 2.53 10.97
C GLY A 122 11.23 1.87 12.02
N LYS A 123 11.07 2.55 13.16
CA LYS A 123 10.26 2.06 14.30
C LYS A 123 8.86 1.67 13.81
N GLU A 124 8.27 2.52 12.97
CA GLU A 124 6.96 2.35 12.36
C GLU A 124 6.80 1.01 11.60
N VAL A 125 7.86 0.54 10.93
CA VAL A 125 7.87 -0.73 10.20
C VAL A 125 8.19 -1.90 11.13
N GLN A 126 9.10 -1.71 12.10
CA GLN A 126 9.50 -2.73 13.07
C GLN A 126 8.39 -3.09 14.06
N GLU A 127 7.44 -2.19 14.33
CA GLU A 127 6.24 -2.48 15.14
C GLU A 127 5.35 -3.57 14.49
N MET A 128 5.34 -3.67 13.16
CA MET A 128 4.47 -4.62 12.45
C MET A 128 5.02 -6.05 12.46
N PHE A 129 6.35 -6.21 12.31
CA PHE A 129 7.06 -7.48 12.41
C PHE A 129 8.47 -7.30 12.96
N ARG A 130 8.95 -8.30 13.72
CA ARG A 130 10.36 -8.37 14.10
C ARG A 130 11.24 -8.49 12.84
N HIS A 131 12.25 -7.62 12.71
CA HIS A 131 13.12 -7.51 11.54
C HIS A 131 12.33 -7.22 10.24
N ALA A 132 11.35 -6.32 10.32
CA ALA A 132 10.56 -5.93 9.16
C ALA A 132 11.37 -5.13 8.14
N LYS A 133 10.97 -5.25 6.88
CA LYS A 133 11.22 -4.25 5.82
C LYS A 133 9.88 -3.80 5.28
N GLY A 134 9.79 -2.54 4.87
CA GLY A 134 8.53 -1.99 4.44
C GLY A 134 8.68 -0.64 3.78
N TYR A 135 7.55 0.03 3.62
CA TYR A 135 7.49 1.41 3.15
C TYR A 135 6.54 2.18 4.05
N LYS A 136 6.73 3.49 4.05
CA LYS A 136 5.83 4.45 4.68
C LYS A 136 5.35 5.46 3.67
N LEU A 137 4.08 5.83 3.77
CA LEU A 137 3.45 6.82 2.93
C LEU A 137 3.59 8.18 3.58
N VAL A 138 4.22 9.10 2.87
CA VAL A 138 4.53 10.44 3.36
C VAL A 138 3.64 11.46 2.67
N ARG A 139 3.03 12.34 3.44
CA ARG A 139 2.22 13.46 2.94
C ARG A 139 3.14 14.66 2.71
N LEU A 140 3.49 14.94 1.45
CA LEU A 140 4.65 15.78 1.10
C LEU A 140 4.51 17.26 1.49
N LYS A 141 3.28 17.77 1.58
CA LYS A 141 3.00 19.16 1.98
C LYS A 141 2.69 19.31 3.47
N SER A 142 2.57 18.22 4.21
CA SER A 142 2.24 18.24 5.63
C SER A 142 3.50 18.26 6.50
N VAL A 143 3.31 18.78 7.71
CA VAL A 143 4.31 18.83 8.78
C VAL A 143 4.01 17.69 9.74
N GLY A 144 5.02 16.89 10.07
CA GLY A 144 4.85 15.78 11.02
C GLY A 144 4.62 16.27 12.45
N PRO A 145 4.22 15.36 13.36
CA PRO A 145 3.75 15.70 14.70
C PRO A 145 4.77 16.47 15.57
N GLY A 146 6.08 16.32 15.33
CA GLY A 146 7.15 17.06 16.00
C GLY A 146 7.39 18.46 15.43
N ALA A 147 6.35 19.11 14.89
CA ALA A 147 6.40 20.43 14.25
C ALA A 147 7.42 20.51 13.09
N GLY A 148 7.69 19.39 12.43
CA GLY A 148 8.58 19.31 11.28
C GLY A 148 10.06 19.48 11.59
N LYS A 149 10.46 19.33 12.86
CA LYS A 149 11.87 19.35 13.26
C LYS A 149 12.67 18.24 12.57
N GLY A 150 12.04 17.11 12.29
CA GLY A 150 12.69 15.95 11.68
C GLY A 150 13.81 15.39 12.55
N GLY A 151 14.92 15.03 11.91
CA GLY A 151 16.15 14.62 12.60
C GLY A 151 16.34 13.11 12.75
N LYS A 152 17.21 12.74 13.71
CA LYS A 152 17.67 11.36 13.91
C LYS A 152 16.53 10.47 14.39
N ARG A 153 16.54 9.20 13.96
CA ARG A 153 15.48 8.21 14.26
C ARG A 153 15.18 8.05 15.76
N LYS A 154 16.18 8.21 16.63
CA LYS A 154 16.01 8.06 18.08
C LYS A 154 15.29 9.24 18.74
N ASP A 155 15.49 10.44 18.21
CA ASP A 155 15.05 11.71 18.81
C ASP A 155 13.75 12.23 18.17
N ARG A 156 13.39 11.68 17.00
CA ARG A 156 12.20 12.06 16.26
C ARG A 156 10.93 11.41 16.82
N GLN A 157 9.82 12.14 16.77
CA GLN A 157 8.50 11.61 17.08
C GLN A 157 8.07 10.48 16.12
N LEU A 158 7.17 9.62 16.60
CA LEU A 158 6.53 8.59 15.77
C LEU A 158 5.72 9.27 14.65
N ASP A 159 5.55 8.59 13.53
CA ASP A 159 4.82 9.09 12.35
C ASP A 159 5.36 10.39 11.74
N GLU A 160 6.64 10.68 11.98
CA GLU A 160 7.39 11.74 11.33
C GLU A 160 8.55 11.17 10.50
N THR A 161 8.95 11.86 9.45
CA THR A 161 10.12 11.54 8.63
C THR A 161 11.35 12.37 9.02
N SER A 162 12.53 12.01 8.53
CA SER A 162 13.78 12.70 8.91
C SER A 162 13.83 14.15 8.42
N ASP A 163 13.08 14.43 7.36
CA ASP A 163 12.79 15.75 6.79
C ASP A 163 11.52 16.39 7.39
N GLY A 164 11.01 15.89 8.52
CA GLY A 164 9.93 16.53 9.27
C GLY A 164 8.54 16.42 8.64
N LYS A 165 8.34 15.48 7.71
CA LYS A 165 7.06 15.25 7.05
C LYS A 165 6.23 14.21 7.79
N GLU A 166 4.93 14.35 7.66
CA GLU A 166 3.97 13.42 8.25
C GLU A 166 3.97 12.07 7.51
N VAL A 167 3.90 11.00 8.28
CA VAL A 167 3.66 9.63 7.81
C VAL A 167 2.18 9.29 8.03
N VAL A 168 1.49 8.93 6.95
CA VAL A 168 0.03 8.73 6.94
C VAL A 168 -0.40 7.28 6.73
N ALA A 169 0.54 6.41 6.34
CA ALA A 169 0.32 4.97 6.29
C ALA A 169 1.66 4.22 6.28
N VAL A 170 1.63 2.94 6.64
CA VAL A 170 2.79 2.06 6.64
C VAL A 170 2.36 0.69 6.12
N TRP A 171 3.24 0.03 5.38
CA TRP A 171 3.12 -1.41 5.17
C TRP A 171 4.46 -2.09 5.40
N ALA A 172 4.39 -3.33 5.86
CA ALA A 172 5.57 -4.12 6.17
C ALA A 172 5.42 -5.59 5.75
N THR A 173 6.58 -6.21 5.59
CA THR A 173 6.76 -7.65 5.47
C THR A 173 7.93 -8.09 6.36
N LYS A 174 7.95 -9.36 6.75
CA LYS A 174 9.16 -9.96 7.35
C LYS A 174 10.32 -9.87 6.36
N LYS A 175 11.51 -9.48 6.85
CA LYS A 175 12.76 -9.61 6.07
C LYS A 175 13.05 -11.10 5.88
N SER A 176 13.15 -11.51 4.63
CA SER A 176 13.66 -12.84 4.28
C SER A 176 15.17 -12.75 4.07
N LEU A 177 15.90 -13.70 4.65
CA LEU A 177 17.33 -13.93 4.34
C LEU A 177 17.53 -14.87 3.14
N VAL A 178 16.46 -15.52 2.67
CA VAL A 178 16.49 -16.41 1.50
C VAL A 178 16.05 -15.62 0.26
N PRO A 179 16.76 -15.72 -0.88
CA PRO A 179 16.37 -15.10 -2.15
C PRO A 179 14.94 -15.45 -2.58
N SER A 180 14.23 -14.51 -3.19
CA SER A 180 12.82 -14.67 -3.56
C SER A 180 12.56 -15.75 -4.62
N ASN A 181 13.57 -16.06 -5.44
CA ASN A 181 13.53 -17.13 -6.45
C ASN A 181 13.71 -18.54 -5.86
N LEU A 182 14.05 -18.66 -4.56
CA LEU A 182 14.23 -19.93 -3.86
C LEU A 182 13.13 -20.21 -2.83
N ARG A 183 12.12 -19.33 -2.69
CA ARG A 183 11.06 -19.48 -1.68
C ARG A 183 9.74 -19.94 -2.29
N MET A 184 9.12 -20.90 -1.62
CA MET A 184 7.72 -21.28 -1.83
C MET A 184 6.77 -20.56 -0.85
N ASP A 185 7.28 -19.78 0.12
CA ASP A 185 6.46 -19.11 1.13
C ASP A 185 6.16 -17.65 0.78
N VAL A 186 4.87 -17.32 0.74
CA VAL A 186 4.38 -15.96 0.55
C VAL A 186 4.79 -15.08 1.72
N LYS A 187 5.43 -13.96 1.39
CA LYS A 187 5.84 -12.96 2.38
C LYS A 187 4.61 -12.34 3.03
N PRO A 188 4.49 -12.35 4.37
CA PRO A 188 3.31 -11.80 5.03
C PRO A 188 3.23 -10.29 4.76
N PHE A 189 2.01 -9.80 4.58
CA PHE A 189 1.73 -8.38 4.39
C PHE A 189 0.90 -7.87 5.56
N LYS A 190 1.31 -6.72 6.11
CA LYS A 190 0.49 -5.90 7.01
C LYS A 190 0.49 -4.47 6.51
N PHE A 191 -0.63 -3.80 6.68
CA PHE A 191 -0.86 -2.41 6.33
C PHE A 191 -1.52 -1.69 7.51
N GLU A 192 -1.21 -0.42 7.69
CA GLU A 192 -1.82 0.40 8.72
C GLU A 192 -1.88 1.88 8.31
N LEU A 193 -3.01 2.52 8.55
CA LEU A 193 -3.18 3.96 8.46
C LEU A 193 -2.64 4.65 9.72
N ARG A 194 -1.99 5.80 9.53
CA ARG A 194 -1.33 6.57 10.60
C ARG A 194 -1.71 8.04 10.51
N ALA A 195 -1.56 8.78 11.61
CA ALA A 195 -1.81 10.22 11.70
C ALA A 195 -3.10 10.67 10.95
N SER A 196 -3.02 11.64 10.03
CA SER A 196 -4.17 12.12 9.25
C SER A 196 -4.82 11.06 8.35
N GLY A 197 -4.09 10.00 8.01
CA GLY A 197 -4.66 8.84 7.32
C GLY A 197 -5.61 8.04 8.19
N LYS A 198 -5.35 7.98 9.51
CA LYS A 198 -6.20 7.28 10.49
C LYS A 198 -7.35 8.13 11.02
N SER A 199 -7.20 9.45 11.06
CA SER A 199 -8.22 10.34 11.63
C SER A 199 -9.40 10.64 10.70
N GLY A 200 -9.37 10.15 9.45
CA GLY A 200 -10.37 10.45 8.43
C GLY A 200 -10.21 11.81 7.74
N GLU A 201 -9.22 12.64 8.13
CA GLU A 201 -8.99 13.98 7.55
C GLU A 201 -8.81 13.92 6.01
N LEU A 202 -8.25 12.82 5.51
CA LEU A 202 -7.94 12.65 4.10
C LEU A 202 -9.14 12.15 3.25
N GLY A 203 -10.27 11.86 3.87
CA GLY A 203 -11.48 11.32 3.23
C GLY A 203 -11.53 9.78 3.23
N SER A 204 -12.73 9.24 3.01
CA SER A 204 -13.01 7.79 3.08
C SER A 204 -12.29 7.01 1.99
N GLU A 205 -12.10 7.58 0.80
CA GLU A 205 -11.44 6.91 -0.33
C GLU A 205 -9.92 6.83 -0.15
N PHE A 206 -9.34 7.66 0.73
CA PHE A 206 -7.89 7.67 0.95
C PHE A 206 -7.37 6.31 1.40
N GLY A 207 -8.10 5.62 2.29
CA GLY A 207 -7.75 4.29 2.78
C GLY A 207 -7.57 3.29 1.65
N TYR A 208 -8.54 3.23 0.73
CA TYR A 208 -8.49 2.37 -0.45
C TYR A 208 -7.31 2.70 -1.37
N PHE A 209 -7.05 3.98 -1.66
CA PHE A 209 -5.90 4.38 -2.47
C PHE A 209 -4.56 4.05 -1.81
N ALA A 210 -4.43 4.27 -0.49
CA ALA A 210 -3.23 3.95 0.26
C ALA A 210 -2.99 2.43 0.25
N LEU A 211 -4.01 1.61 0.50
CA LEU A 211 -3.92 0.16 0.44
C LEU A 211 -3.58 -0.34 -0.96
N ALA A 212 -4.28 0.14 -2.00
CA ALA A 212 -4.07 -0.27 -3.38
C ALA A 212 -2.64 0.03 -3.86
N THR A 213 -2.13 1.23 -3.56
CA THR A 213 -0.75 1.60 -3.88
C THR A 213 0.27 0.77 -3.08
N ALA A 214 -0.01 0.47 -1.81
CA ALA A 214 0.83 -0.42 -1.00
C ALA A 214 0.90 -1.83 -1.57
N LEU A 215 -0.25 -2.44 -1.88
CA LEU A 215 -0.35 -3.77 -2.48
C LEU A 215 0.33 -3.84 -3.83
N ARG A 216 0.22 -2.79 -4.66
CA ARG A 216 0.91 -2.72 -5.95
C ARG A 216 2.44 -2.75 -5.79
N ILE A 217 2.97 -2.05 -4.79
CA ILE A 217 4.42 -2.05 -4.50
C ILE A 217 4.83 -3.40 -3.91
N TRP A 218 4.04 -3.94 -2.98
CA TRP A 218 4.30 -5.23 -2.36
C TRP A 218 4.27 -6.37 -3.39
N SER A 219 3.27 -6.46 -4.26
CA SER A 219 3.21 -7.50 -5.30
C SER A 219 4.42 -7.44 -6.24
N TYR A 220 4.87 -6.24 -6.59
CA TYR A 220 6.11 -6.06 -7.35
C TYR A 220 7.34 -6.56 -6.59
N LYS A 221 7.52 -6.13 -5.33
CA LYS A 221 8.76 -6.35 -4.54
C LYS A 221 8.84 -7.72 -3.89
N ALA A 222 7.70 -8.28 -3.48
CA ALA A 222 7.61 -9.51 -2.72
C ALA A 222 7.30 -10.72 -3.61
N LEU A 223 6.47 -10.54 -4.65
CA LEU A 223 6.01 -11.61 -5.53
C LEU A 223 6.65 -11.57 -6.92
N GLY A 224 7.42 -10.51 -7.24
CA GLY A 224 8.02 -10.36 -8.57
C GLY A 224 7.00 -10.04 -9.67
N ILE A 225 5.77 -9.67 -9.32
CA ILE A 225 4.71 -9.39 -10.28
C ILE A 225 4.95 -8.00 -10.89
N THR A 226 5.62 -7.99 -12.04
CA THR A 226 6.02 -6.77 -12.75
C THR A 226 4.87 -6.17 -13.55
N GLY A 227 4.02 -7.01 -14.14
CA GLY A 227 3.03 -6.61 -15.14
C GLY A 227 3.62 -6.35 -16.54
N PHE A 228 4.91 -6.63 -16.76
CA PHE A 228 5.63 -6.49 -18.02
C PHE A 228 6.45 -7.75 -18.34
N ARG A 229 6.68 -8.01 -19.64
CA ARG A 229 7.82 -8.84 -20.08
C ARG A 229 9.09 -8.02 -19.95
N ILE A 230 10.13 -8.56 -19.32
CA ILE A 230 11.51 -8.20 -19.68
C ILE A 230 11.69 -8.90 -21.04
N THR A 231 11.58 -8.15 -22.12
CA THR A 231 12.11 -8.63 -23.40
C THR A 231 13.61 -8.45 -23.31
N ASP A 232 14.33 -9.56 -23.31
CA ASP A 232 15.77 -9.59 -23.56
C ASP A 232 16.13 -8.89 -24.88
#